data_AF-A0A6H1NJL2-F1
#
_entry.id   AF-A0A6H1NJL2-F1
#
_cell.length_a   1.000
_cell.length_b   1.000
_cell.length_c   1.000
_cell.angle_alpha   90.00
_cell.angle_beta   90.00
_cell.angle_gamma   90.00
#
_symmetry.space_group_name_H-M   'P 1'
#
loop_
_entity.id
_entity.type
_entity.pdbx_description
1 polymer ?
#
loop_
_entity_poly.entity_id
_entity_poly.type
_entity_poly.pdbx_seq_one_letter_code
_entity_poly.pdbx_strand_id
1 'polypeptide(L)'
;MGIQGRFPQAGDLDAFWRNGLQGRIAAAALPGGRRSACAGWRGHFLDGVEEFDPDLFGLDARQAAGLDLRERLLAQSAWQTLESAGYAGARLERLTAADGTARSVGVYAAR
;
A
#
# COMPACT_ATOMS: atom_id res chain seq x y z
N MET A 1 -17.39 1.07 -5.45
CA MET A 1 -16.48 1.65 -4.46
C MET A 1 -15.46 0.58 -4.09
N GLY A 2 -14.23 0.96 -3.74
CA GLY A 2 -13.18 0.02 -3.35
C GLY A 2 -12.56 0.45 -2.03
N ILE A 3 -12.05 -0.51 -1.28
CA ILE A 3 -11.32 -0.30 -0.04
C ILE A 3 -10.14 -1.27 -0.02
N GLN A 4 -9.00 -0.79 0.44
CA GLN A 4 -7.80 -1.59 0.61
C GLN A 4 -7.15 -1.23 1.95
N GLY A 5 -6.44 -2.18 2.54
CA GLY A 5 -5.56 -1.93 3.68
C GLY A 5 -4.52 -3.03 3.84
N ARG A 6 -3.30 -2.63 4.24
CA ARG A 6 -2.24 -3.54 4.70
C ARG A 6 -2.10 -3.41 6.20
N PHE A 7 -1.99 -4.55 6.87
CA PHE A 7 -1.91 -4.64 8.30
C PHE A 7 -0.79 -5.61 8.72
N PRO A 8 -0.29 -5.48 9.95
CA PRO A 8 0.66 -6.43 10.52
C PRO A 8 0.11 -7.86 10.41
N GLN A 9 0.91 -8.76 9.81
CA GLN A 9 0.54 -10.15 9.56
C GLN A 9 -0.73 -10.32 8.70
N ALA A 10 -1.13 -9.31 7.94
CA ALA A 10 -2.31 -9.32 7.10
C ALA A 10 -2.11 -8.39 5.89
N GLY A 11 -1.71 -8.97 4.76
CA GLY A 11 -1.43 -8.21 3.53
C GLY A 11 -2.66 -7.60 2.85
N ASP A 12 -3.86 -7.99 3.26
CA ASP A 12 -5.13 -7.51 2.73
C ASP A 12 -6.23 -7.55 3.82
N LEU A 13 -7.43 -7.05 3.47
CA LEU A 13 -8.57 -7.01 4.37
C LEU A 13 -9.10 -8.40 4.74
N ASP A 14 -9.04 -9.37 3.84
CA ASP A 14 -9.51 -10.73 4.10
C ASP A 14 -8.62 -11.44 5.12
N ALA A 15 -7.30 -11.28 4.98
CA ALA A 15 -6.31 -11.74 5.94
C ALA A 15 -6.47 -11.00 7.27
N PHE A 16 -6.76 -9.69 7.26
CA PHE A 16 -7.01 -8.93 8.47
C PHE A 16 -8.22 -9.48 9.24
N TRP A 17 -9.35 -9.69 8.58
CA TRP A 17 -10.54 -10.24 9.23
C TRP A 17 -10.29 -11.66 9.76
N ARG A 18 -9.70 -12.52 8.92
CA ARG A 18 -9.40 -13.91 9.29
C ARG A 18 -8.47 -13.98 10.51
N ASN A 19 -7.38 -13.22 10.48
CA ASN A 19 -6.36 -13.26 11.53
C ASN A 19 -6.81 -12.52 12.79
N GLY A 20 -7.53 -11.40 12.64
CA GLY A 20 -8.10 -10.64 13.74
C GLY A 20 -9.14 -11.44 14.54
N LEU A 21 -10.08 -12.09 13.85
CA LEU A 21 -11.09 -12.95 14.50
C LEU A 21 -10.47 -14.15 15.22
N GLN A 22 -9.28 -14.58 14.80
CA GLN A 22 -8.55 -15.70 15.41
C GLN A 22 -7.53 -15.25 16.47
N GLY A 23 -7.45 -13.95 16.78
CA GLY A 23 -6.47 -13.41 17.73
C GLY A 23 -5.01 -13.59 17.30
N ARG A 24 -4.74 -13.70 15.99
CA ARG A 24 -3.40 -14.00 15.43
C ARG A 24 -2.56 -12.76 15.14
N ILE A 25 -3.15 -11.57 15.19
CA ILE A 25 -2.43 -10.30 15.06
C ILE A 25 -1.75 -10.01 16.40
N ALA A 26 -0.44 -10.21 16.46
CA ALA A 26 0.37 -10.15 17.66
C ALA A 26 1.65 -9.35 17.44
N ALA A 27 2.17 -8.75 18.51
CA ALA A 27 3.42 -8.03 18.46
C ALA A 27 4.59 -9.00 18.21
N ALA A 28 5.36 -8.74 17.15
CA ALA A 28 6.57 -9.47 16.80
C ALA A 28 7.82 -8.72 17.30
N ALA A 29 8.96 -9.41 17.31
CA ALA A 29 10.25 -8.73 17.48
C ALA A 29 10.56 -7.87 16.24
N LEU A 30 11.36 -6.82 16.43
CA LEU A 30 11.78 -5.94 15.33
C LEU A 30 12.46 -6.77 14.20
N PRO A 31 11.96 -6.70 12.94
CA PRO A 31 12.60 -7.31 11.80
C PRO A 31 14.02 -6.77 11.60
N GLY A 32 14.98 -7.63 11.23
CA GLY A 32 16.39 -7.23 11.04
C GLY A 32 17.28 -7.33 12.28
N GLY A 33 16.76 -7.79 13.43
CA GLY A 33 17.58 -8.16 14.59
C GLY A 33 18.11 -6.99 15.42
N ARG A 34 18.82 -7.31 16.51
CA ARG A 34 19.24 -6.37 17.56
C ARG A 34 20.27 -5.37 17.04
N ARG A 35 19.83 -4.23 16.48
CA ARG A 35 20.53 -2.97 16.74
C ARG A 35 20.57 -2.82 18.27
N SER A 36 21.73 -2.66 18.88
CA SER A 36 21.91 -2.74 20.34
C SER A 36 20.94 -1.84 21.13
N ALA A 37 20.53 -0.72 20.53
CA ALA A 37 19.56 0.22 21.08
C ALA A 37 18.09 -0.28 21.09
N CYS A 38 17.76 -1.30 20.29
CA CYS A 38 16.40 -1.82 20.11
C CYS A 38 16.24 -3.26 20.64
N ALA A 39 17.20 -3.76 21.42
CA ALA A 39 17.11 -5.08 22.01
C ALA A 39 15.87 -5.19 22.91
N GLY A 40 15.02 -6.19 22.63
CA GLY A 40 13.79 -6.42 23.39
C GLY A 40 12.56 -5.63 22.91
N TRP A 41 12.71 -4.78 21.88
CA TRP A 41 11.58 -4.06 21.31
C TRP A 41 10.64 -5.02 20.59
N ARG A 42 9.34 -4.85 20.86
CA ARG A 42 8.27 -5.58 20.20
C ARG A 42 7.25 -4.59 19.67
N GLY A 43 6.69 -4.92 18.52
CA GLY A 43 5.74 -4.06 17.83
C GLY A 43 5.01 -4.82 16.74
N HIS A 44 4.12 -4.12 16.07
CA HIS A 44 3.41 -4.65 14.94
C HIS A 44 4.00 -4.03 13.67
N PHE A 45 4.55 -4.86 12.80
CA PHE A 45 5.31 -4.43 11.64
C PHE A 45 4.58 -4.86 10.37
N LEU A 46 4.59 -3.99 9.36
CA LEU A 46 4.14 -4.34 8.03
C LEU A 46 5.23 -5.16 7.33
N ASP A 47 4.80 -6.19 6.62
CA ASP A 47 5.67 -6.99 5.75
C ASP A 47 5.83 -6.29 4.40
N GLY A 48 6.97 -6.49 3.73
CA GLY A 48 7.19 -6.04 2.35
C GLY A 48 7.06 -4.53 2.14
N VAL A 49 7.42 -3.70 3.14
CA VAL A 49 7.30 -2.23 3.03
C VAL A 49 8.24 -1.62 1.99
N GLU A 50 9.32 -2.31 1.64
CA GLU A 50 10.29 -1.90 0.63
C GLU A 50 9.91 -2.37 -0.79
N GLU A 51 8.92 -3.26 -0.91
CA GLU A 51 8.43 -3.77 -2.19
C GLU A 51 7.65 -2.68 -2.93
N PHE A 52 7.99 -2.49 -4.20
CA PHE A 52 7.36 -1.51 -5.09
C PHE A 52 7.59 -1.95 -6.53
N ASP A 53 6.58 -1.81 -7.38
CA ASP A 53 6.65 -2.10 -8.82
C ASP A 53 6.81 -0.77 -9.60
N PRO A 54 8.03 -0.38 -10.01
CA PRO A 54 8.27 0.90 -10.69
C PRO A 54 7.58 1.00 -12.05
N ASP A 55 7.54 -0.11 -12.78
CA ASP A 55 7.06 -0.17 -14.16
C ASP A 55 5.56 0.12 -14.21
N LEU A 56 4.80 -0.38 -13.24
CA LEU A 56 3.38 -0.08 -13.07
C LEU A 56 3.10 1.43 -12.95
N PHE A 57 4.00 2.18 -12.32
CA PHE A 57 3.87 3.63 -12.12
C PHE A 57 4.63 4.46 -13.17
N GLY A 58 5.21 3.83 -14.19
CA GLY A 58 5.97 4.51 -15.24
C GLY A 58 7.25 5.17 -14.72
N LEU A 59 7.86 4.61 -13.68
CA LEU A 59 9.09 5.10 -13.06
C LEU A 59 10.26 4.19 -13.41
N ASP A 60 11.42 4.78 -13.67
CA ASP A 60 12.66 4.01 -13.74
C ASP A 60 13.17 3.62 -12.34
N ALA A 61 14.13 2.69 -12.29
CA ALA A 61 14.68 2.18 -11.02
C ALA A 61 15.31 3.28 -10.14
N ARG A 62 15.89 4.32 -10.74
CA ARG A 62 16.52 5.42 -10.00
C ARG A 62 15.47 6.36 -9.40
N GLN A 63 14.42 6.66 -10.16
CA GLN A 63 13.27 7.43 -9.70
C GLN A 63 12.55 6.69 -8.57
N ALA A 64 12.28 5.40 -8.76
CA ALA A 64 11.67 4.57 -7.73
C ALA A 64 12.51 4.52 -6.46
N ALA A 65 13.84 4.36 -6.57
CA ALA A 65 14.74 4.37 -5.41
C ALA A 65 14.73 5.70 -4.63
N GLY A 66 14.43 6.82 -5.30
CA GLY A 66 14.32 8.14 -4.68
C GLY A 66 13.01 8.40 -3.94
N LEU A 67 11.96 7.58 -4.13
CA LEU A 67 10.69 7.75 -3.43
C LEU A 67 10.78 7.33 -1.97
N ASP A 68 10.15 8.09 -1.09
CA ASP A 68 9.98 7.71 0.32
C ASP A 68 9.09 6.46 0.42
N LEU A 69 9.32 5.63 1.46
CA LEU A 69 8.53 4.41 1.69
C LEU A 69 7.03 4.72 1.81
N ARG A 70 6.64 5.84 2.42
CA ARG A 70 5.23 6.21 2.58
C ARG A 70 4.59 6.57 1.25
N GLU A 71 5.33 7.22 0.35
CA GLU A 71 4.85 7.58 -0.98
C GLU A 71 4.63 6.33 -1.83
N ARG A 72 5.58 5.38 -1.78
CA ARG A 72 5.44 4.07 -2.45
C ARG A 72 4.25 3.28 -1.94
N LEU A 73 4.04 3.26 -0.63
CA LEU A 73 2.89 2.59 -0.01
C LEU A 73 1.58 3.27 -0.41
N LEU A 74 1.52 4.60 -0.39
CA LEU A 74 0.33 5.35 -0.79
C LEU A 74 -0.04 5.07 -2.25
N ALA A 75 0.94 5.10 -3.16
CA ALA A 75 0.74 4.84 -4.58
C ALA A 75 0.19 3.42 -4.83
N GLN A 76 0.78 2.40 -4.18
CA GLN A 76 0.30 1.02 -4.26
C GLN A 76 -1.12 0.86 -3.69
N SER A 77 -1.40 1.43 -2.52
CA SER A 77 -2.72 1.35 -1.91
C SER A 77 -3.79 2.06 -2.76
N ALA A 78 -3.45 3.19 -3.38
CA ALA A 78 -4.35 3.89 -4.29
C ALA A 78 -4.66 3.03 -5.52
N TRP A 79 -3.64 2.44 -6.14
CA TRP A 79 -3.81 1.51 -7.27
C TRP A 79 -4.71 0.33 -6.90
N GLN A 80 -4.38 -0.40 -5.83
CA GLN A 80 -5.15 -1.57 -5.39
C GLN A 80 -6.59 -1.21 -4.99
N THR A 81 -6.82 0.01 -4.47
CA THR A 81 -8.17 0.51 -4.17
C THR A 81 -8.97 0.73 -5.46
N LEU A 82 -8.35 1.30 -6.49
CA LEU A 82 -8.96 1.48 -7.80
C LEU A 82 -9.24 0.12 -8.46
N GLU A 83 -8.33 -0.85 -8.35
CA GLU A 83 -8.54 -2.21 -8.83
C GLU A 83 -9.73 -2.87 -8.13
N SER A 84 -9.78 -2.79 -6.80
CA SER A 84 -10.88 -3.33 -5.98
C SER A 84 -12.22 -2.66 -6.30
N ALA A 85 -12.19 -1.38 -6.70
CA ALA A 85 -13.38 -0.65 -7.15
C ALA A 85 -13.81 -1.00 -8.59
N GLY A 86 -13.04 -1.83 -9.29
CA GLY A 86 -13.26 -2.24 -10.68
C GLY A 86 -12.82 -1.19 -11.72
N TYR A 87 -11.90 -0.29 -11.38
CA TYR A 87 -11.39 0.78 -12.26
C TYR A 87 -10.04 0.47 -12.93
N ALA A 88 -9.50 -0.74 -12.79
CA ALA A 88 -8.25 -1.15 -13.44
C ALA A 88 -8.33 -1.07 -14.98
N GLY A 89 -7.26 -0.60 -15.64
CA GLY A 89 -7.11 -0.60 -17.10
C GLY A 89 -7.92 0.47 -17.85
N ALA A 90 -8.47 0.13 -19.03
CA ALA A 90 -9.23 1.01 -19.96
C ALA A 90 -10.43 1.75 -19.32
N ARG A 91 -10.78 1.44 -18.08
CA ARG A 91 -11.84 2.14 -17.34
C ARG A 91 -11.38 3.44 -16.68
N LEU A 92 -10.07 3.62 -16.49
CA LEU A 92 -9.46 4.90 -16.14
C LEU A 92 -9.65 5.94 -17.25
N GLU A 93 -9.74 5.51 -18.52
CA GLU A 93 -10.13 6.39 -19.64
C GLU A 93 -11.55 6.97 -19.48
N ARG A 94 -12.42 6.35 -18.66
CA ARG A 94 -13.74 6.93 -18.31
C ARG A 94 -13.68 7.97 -17.19
N LEU A 95 -12.55 8.03 -16.47
CA LEU A 95 -12.17 9.20 -15.70
C LEU A 95 -11.62 10.29 -16.60
N THR A 96 -11.56 10.08 -17.92
CA THR A 96 -11.42 11.11 -18.93
C THR A 96 -12.82 11.34 -19.54
N ALA A 97 -13.24 12.59 -19.66
CA ALA A 97 -14.48 12.94 -20.34
C ALA A 97 -14.35 12.68 -21.84
N ALA A 98 -15.48 12.62 -22.55
CA ALA A 98 -15.52 12.31 -23.98
C ALA A 98 -14.77 13.33 -24.85
N ASP A 99 -14.49 14.52 -24.32
CA ASP A 99 -13.69 15.59 -24.93
C ASP A 99 -12.18 15.50 -24.61
N GLY A 100 -11.75 14.45 -23.92
CA GLY A 100 -10.36 14.24 -23.51
C GLY A 100 -9.96 14.99 -22.23
N THR A 101 -10.88 15.70 -21.58
CA THR A 101 -10.57 16.35 -20.29
C THR A 101 -10.51 15.33 -19.17
N ALA A 102 -9.42 15.33 -18.39
CA ALA A 102 -9.37 14.50 -17.19
C ALA A 102 -10.46 14.94 -16.20
N ARG A 103 -11.37 14.04 -15.85
CA ARG A 103 -12.25 14.21 -14.70
C ARG A 103 -11.38 14.16 -13.45
N SER A 104 -11.49 15.19 -12.63
CA SER A 104 -10.69 15.32 -11.43
C SER A 104 -11.10 14.28 -10.39
N VAL A 105 -10.11 13.61 -9.81
CA VAL A 105 -10.25 12.77 -8.62
C VAL A 105 -9.48 13.45 -7.49
N GLY A 106 -10.16 13.76 -6.39
CA GLY A 106 -9.50 14.30 -5.21
C GLY A 106 -8.73 13.22 -4.45
N VAL A 107 -7.48 13.50 -4.07
CA VAL A 107 -6.67 12.63 -3.21
C VAL A 107 -6.41 13.36 -1.90
N TYR A 108 -6.81 12.74 -0.79
CA TYR A 108 -6.60 13.28 0.56
C TYR A 108 -5.79 12.26 1.34
N ALA A 109 -4.58 12.66 1.75
CA ALA A 109 -3.68 11.81 2.54
C ALA A 109 -3.28 12.56 3.82
N ALA A 110 -3.25 11.83 4.94
CA ALA A 110 -2.73 12.34 6.20
C ALA A 110 -1.20 12.18 6.26
N ARG A 111 -0.53 13.05 7.01
CA ARG A 111 0.92 13.01 7.26
C ARG A 111 1.29 12.26 8.52
#